data_AF-A0A7C7T5L6-F1
#
_entry.id   AF-A0A7C7T5L6-F1
#
_cell.length_a   1.000
_cell.length_b   1.000
_cell.length_c   1.000
_cell.angle_alpha   90.00
_cell.angle_beta   90.00
_cell.angle_gamma   90.00
#
_symmetry.space_group_name_H-M   'P 1'
#
loop_
_entity.id
_entity.type
_entity.pdbx_description
1 polymer ?
#
loop_
_entity_poly.entity_id
_entity_poly.type
_entity_poly.pdbx_seq_one_letter_code
_entity_poly.pdbx_strand_id
1 'polypeptide(L)'
;MKVAGELLILAREHHTALSLADKCINAAKSTDKTEIESLCLKISQNFKMDYSEHFDTEETTIFAFLSAETAELSQLCDQLTLEHQQLYKMAGELETDSDLLEKFGQLLKSHSRTEDTEIFPKIELLSATQRREILLSSAKHAAVIKA
;
A
#
# COMPACT_ATOMS: atom_id res chain seq x y z
N MET A 1 -1.20 18.54 -9.91
CA MET A 1 -0.73 18.80 -8.54
C MET A 1 0.67 18.22 -8.43
N LYS A 2 1.64 18.97 -7.90
CA LYS A 2 3.02 18.47 -7.76
C LYS A 2 3.07 17.61 -6.49
N VAL A 3 3.48 16.35 -6.60
CA VAL A 3 3.68 15.48 -5.43
C VAL A 3 4.78 16.11 -4.57
N ALA A 4 4.55 16.23 -3.26
CA ALA A 4 5.53 16.75 -2.32
C ALA A 4 6.78 15.86 -2.32
N GLY A 5 7.96 16.44 -2.08
CA GLY A 5 9.23 15.74 -2.25
C GLY A 5 9.36 14.51 -1.36
N GLU A 6 8.83 14.63 -0.14
CA GLU A 6 8.74 13.61 0.90
C GLU A 6 7.84 12.42 0.55
N LEU A 7 6.91 12.58 -0.39
CA LEU A 7 6.00 11.51 -0.84
C LEU A 7 6.45 10.81 -2.12
N LEU A 8 7.52 11.27 -2.77
CA LEU A 8 7.90 10.77 -4.10
C LEU A 8 8.23 9.27 -4.12
N ILE A 9 8.75 8.72 -3.01
CA ILE A 9 9.06 7.29 -2.92
C ILE A 9 7.76 6.49 -2.77
N LEU A 10 6.93 6.85 -1.78
CA LEU A 10 5.63 6.20 -1.53
C LEU A 10 4.71 6.27 -2.76
N ALA A 11 4.63 7.42 -3.43
CA ALA A 11 3.83 7.57 -4.65
C ALA A 11 4.32 6.67 -5.82
N ARG A 12 5.61 6.35 -5.88
CA ARG A 12 6.14 5.38 -6.86
C ARG A 12 5.81 3.95 -6.48
N GLU A 13 5.83 3.63 -5.19
CA GLU A 13 5.41 2.33 -4.65
C GLU A 13 3.92 2.10 -4.93
N HIS A 14 3.07 3.12 -4.76
CA HIS A 14 1.66 3.06 -5.16
C HIS A 14 1.45 2.79 -6.64
N HIS A 15 2.28 3.35 -7.53
CA HIS A 15 2.19 3.00 -8.95
C HIS A 15 2.45 1.50 -9.19
N THR A 16 3.40 0.90 -8.46
CA THR A 16 3.66 -0.55 -8.50
C THR A 16 2.49 -1.35 -7.92
N ALA A 17 1.93 -0.89 -6.78
CA ALA A 17 0.75 -1.48 -6.13
C ALA A 17 -0.46 -1.50 -7.06
N LEU A 18 -0.76 -0.36 -7.71
CA LEU A 18 -1.86 -0.24 -8.66
C LEU A 18 -1.66 -1.14 -9.88
N SER A 19 -0.43 -1.28 -10.37
CA SER A 19 -0.13 -2.24 -11.45
C SER A 19 -0.35 -3.69 -11.02
N LEU A 20 0.06 -4.06 -9.80
CA LEU A 20 -0.21 -5.39 -9.24
C LEU A 20 -1.71 -5.62 -9.06
N ALA A 21 -2.44 -4.63 -8.55
CA ALA A 21 -3.87 -4.70 -8.35
C ALA A 21 -4.63 -4.94 -9.67
N ASP A 22 -4.30 -4.18 -10.73
CA ASP A 22 -4.89 -4.37 -12.05
C ASP A 22 -4.55 -5.75 -12.64
N LYS A 23 -3.33 -6.27 -12.42
CA LYS A 23 -2.97 -7.64 -12.81
C LYS A 23 -3.83 -8.68 -12.08
N CYS A 24 -4.04 -8.54 -10.78
CA CYS A 24 -4.87 -9.46 -9.99
C CYS A 24 -6.32 -9.48 -10.51
N ILE A 25 -6.92 -8.29 -10.70
CA ILE A 25 -8.30 -8.16 -11.18
C ILE A 25 -8.46 -8.74 -12.59
N ASN A 26 -7.48 -8.54 -13.47
CA ASN A 26 -7.54 -9.07 -14.83
C ASN A 26 -7.30 -10.58 -14.87
N ALA A 27 -6.31 -11.09 -14.12
CA ALA A 27 -6.03 -12.52 -14.03
C ALA A 27 -7.21 -13.31 -13.46
N ALA A 28 -7.91 -12.77 -12.45
CA ALA A 28 -9.09 -13.41 -11.88
C ALA A 28 -10.26 -13.57 -12.88
N LYS A 29 -10.26 -12.80 -13.97
CA LYS A 29 -11.24 -12.91 -15.07
C LYS A 29 -10.75 -13.80 -16.21
N SER A 30 -9.48 -14.20 -16.18
CA SER A 30 -8.87 -15.09 -17.16
C SER A 30 -9.37 -16.52 -16.96
N THR A 31 -9.36 -17.30 -18.04
CA THR A 31 -9.57 -18.76 -17.97
C THR A 31 -8.24 -19.52 -17.81
N ASP A 32 -7.11 -18.83 -17.83
CA ASP A 32 -5.79 -19.43 -17.66
C ASP A 32 -5.48 -19.68 -16.18
N LYS A 33 -5.72 -20.92 -15.75
CA LYS A 33 -5.44 -21.34 -14.37
C LYS A 33 -3.96 -21.25 -14.01
N THR A 34 -3.07 -21.48 -14.98
CA THR A 34 -1.61 -21.45 -14.74
C THR A 34 -1.16 -20.03 -14.42
N GLU A 35 -1.73 -19.04 -15.12
CA GLU A 35 -1.50 -17.62 -14.86
C GLU A 35 -1.98 -17.22 -13.45
N ILE A 36 -3.20 -17.63 -13.08
CA ILE A 36 -3.80 -17.36 -11.77
C ILE A 36 -2.95 -17.97 -10.65
N GLU A 37 -2.62 -19.26 -10.74
CA GLU A 37 -1.82 -19.98 -9.75
C GLU A 37 -0.42 -19.37 -9.61
N SER A 38 0.23 -19.05 -10.73
CA SER A 38 1.56 -18.41 -10.71
C SER A 38 1.53 -17.04 -10.04
N LEU A 39 0.49 -16.25 -10.28
CA LEU A 39 0.34 -14.93 -9.65
C LEU A 39 0.05 -15.06 -8.15
N CYS A 40 -0.87 -15.95 -7.76
CA CYS A 40 -1.19 -16.22 -6.35
C CYS A 40 0.05 -16.64 -5.57
N LEU A 41 0.84 -17.58 -6.11
CA LEU A 41 2.09 -18.03 -5.49
C LEU A 41 3.09 -16.87 -5.32
N LYS A 42 3.27 -16.04 -6.35
CA LYS A 42 4.18 -14.89 -6.28
C LYS A 42 3.76 -13.88 -5.21
N ILE A 43 2.47 -13.59 -5.10
CA ILE A 43 1.95 -12.65 -4.09
C ILE A 43 2.14 -13.25 -2.70
N SER A 44 1.73 -14.51 -2.49
CA SER A 44 1.89 -15.22 -1.21
C SER A 44 3.34 -15.20 -0.70
N GLN A 45 4.30 -15.41 -1.59
CA GLN A 45 5.72 -15.47 -1.23
C GLN A 45 6.36 -14.10 -0.96
N ASN A 46 5.97 -13.06 -1.70
CA ASN A 46 6.75 -11.81 -1.74
C ASN A 46 6.02 -10.62 -1.13
N PHE A 47 4.68 -10.59 -1.09
CA PHE A 47 3.93 -9.38 -0.74
C PHE A 47 4.31 -8.78 0.62
N LYS A 48 4.51 -9.63 1.63
CA LYS A 48 4.94 -9.15 2.95
C LYS A 48 6.29 -8.46 2.91
N MET A 49 7.26 -9.06 2.22
CA MET A 49 8.60 -8.49 2.06
C MET A 49 8.54 -7.20 1.26
N ASP A 50 7.79 -7.19 0.15
CA ASP A 50 7.70 -6.06 -0.77
C ASP A 50 7.03 -4.81 -0.16
N TYR A 51 6.07 -4.99 0.75
CA TYR A 51 5.25 -3.89 1.29
C TYR A 51 5.45 -3.60 2.78
N SER A 52 6.25 -4.39 3.51
CA SER A 52 6.45 -4.17 4.96
C SER A 52 7.05 -2.82 5.32
N GLU A 53 8.09 -2.38 4.61
CA GLU A 53 8.70 -1.07 4.87
C GLU A 53 7.76 0.08 4.47
N HIS A 54 6.99 -0.12 3.40
CA HIS A 54 5.98 0.83 2.92
C HIS A 54 4.92 1.09 3.99
N PHE A 55 4.22 0.03 4.43
CA PHE A 55 3.19 0.15 5.47
C PHE A 55 3.76 0.63 6.81
N ASP A 56 4.97 0.20 7.20
CA ASP A 56 5.62 0.68 8.42
C ASP A 56 5.86 2.19 8.36
N THR A 57 6.32 2.72 7.22
CA THR A 57 6.50 4.17 7.04
C THR A 57 5.16 4.90 7.17
N GLU A 58 4.11 4.42 6.52
CA GLU A 58 2.80 5.05 6.58
C GLU A 58 2.23 5.05 7.99
N GLU A 59 2.23 3.90 8.66
CA GLU A 59 1.69 3.74 10.01
C GLU A 59 2.47 4.56 11.03
N THR A 60 3.81 4.50 11.01
CA THR A 60 4.64 5.12 12.06
C THR A 60 4.88 6.60 11.86
N THR A 61 4.76 7.11 10.62
CA THR A 61 5.04 8.52 10.32
C THR A 61 3.84 9.27 9.77
N ILE A 62 2.99 8.70 8.92
CA ILE A 62 1.88 9.46 8.32
C ILE A 62 0.64 9.34 9.21
N PHE A 63 0.18 8.13 9.45
CA PHE A 63 -1.05 7.85 10.21
C PHE A 63 -0.91 8.24 11.67
N ALA A 64 0.24 7.94 12.30
CA ALA A 64 0.52 8.36 13.67
C ALA A 64 0.41 9.88 13.88
N PHE A 65 0.78 10.69 12.87
CA PHE A 65 0.69 12.15 12.99
C PHE A 65 -0.68 12.68 12.58
N LEU A 66 -1.25 12.20 11.48
CA LEU A 66 -2.55 12.70 11.00
C LEU A 66 -3.72 12.29 11.89
N SER A 67 -3.65 11.15 12.56
CA SER A 67 -4.68 10.71 13.52
C SER A 67 -4.85 11.67 14.70
N ALA A 68 -3.82 12.47 15.03
CA ALA A 68 -3.88 13.47 16.09
C ALA A 68 -4.55 14.79 15.65
N GLU A 69 -4.74 15.02 14.35
CA GLU A 69 -5.24 16.30 13.82
C GLU A 69 -6.76 16.41 13.95
N THR A 70 -7.52 15.37 13.58
CA THR A 70 -8.99 15.35 13.69
C THR A 70 -9.52 13.94 13.95
N ALA A 71 -10.74 13.83 14.49
CA ALA A 71 -11.42 12.55 14.68
C ALA A 71 -11.69 11.82 13.34
N GLU A 72 -11.98 12.57 12.27
CA GLU A 72 -12.19 12.02 10.93
C GLU A 72 -10.90 11.40 10.38
N LEU A 73 -9.76 12.09 10.53
CA LEU A 73 -8.46 11.57 10.13
C LEU A 73 -8.04 10.37 10.97
N SER A 74 -8.32 10.37 12.28
CA SER A 74 -8.10 9.20 13.13
C SER A 74 -8.85 7.98 12.61
N GLN A 75 -10.14 8.12 12.30
CA GLN A 75 -10.95 7.01 11.78
C GLN A 75 -10.46 6.50 10.44
N LEU A 76 -10.05 7.41 9.55
CA LEU A 76 -9.50 7.04 8.24
C LEU A 76 -8.16 6.30 8.38
N CYS A 77 -7.27 6.77 9.26
CA CYS A 77 -6.00 6.09 9.54
C CYS A 77 -6.22 4.69 10.12
N ASP A 78 -7.13 4.54 11.08
CA ASP A 78 -7.48 3.23 11.67
C ASP A 78 -8.02 2.25 10.61
N GLN A 79 -8.85 2.75 9.68
CA GLN A 79 -9.37 1.97 8.57
C GLN A 79 -8.25 1.50 7.64
N LEU A 80 -7.32 2.39 7.24
CA LEU A 80 -6.21 2.03 6.35
C LEU A 80 -5.24 1.04 7.00
N THR A 81 -4.93 1.20 8.29
CA THR A 81 -4.14 0.22 9.04
C THR A 81 -4.82 -1.15 9.11
N LEU A 82 -6.15 -1.19 9.25
CA LEU A 82 -6.89 -2.46 9.18
C LEU A 82 -6.82 -3.07 7.77
N GLU A 83 -6.86 -2.26 6.73
CA GLU A 83 -6.72 -2.71 5.34
C GLU A 83 -5.32 -3.30 5.07
N HIS A 84 -4.24 -2.74 5.65
CA HIS A 84 -2.89 -3.36 5.59
C HIS A 84 -2.91 -4.80 6.13
N GLN A 85 -3.55 -5.00 7.28
CA GLN A 85 -3.67 -6.33 7.90
C GLN A 85 -4.49 -7.28 7.03
N GLN A 86 -5.57 -6.78 6.41
CA GLN A 86 -6.40 -7.57 5.49
C GLN A 86 -5.61 -7.95 4.23
N LEU A 87 -4.84 -7.04 3.66
CA LEU A 87 -3.98 -7.30 2.50
C LEU A 87 -2.95 -8.39 2.81
N TYR A 88 -2.28 -8.32 3.96
CA TYR A 88 -1.35 -9.38 4.37
C TYR A 88 -2.03 -10.72 4.57
N LYS A 89 -3.20 -10.72 5.20
CA LYS A 89 -3.97 -11.94 5.41
C LYS A 89 -4.36 -12.59 4.08
N MET A 90 -4.99 -11.82 3.19
CA MET A 90 -5.39 -12.31 1.86
C MET A 90 -4.18 -12.79 1.07
N ALA A 91 -3.07 -12.04 1.07
CA ALA A 91 -1.84 -12.43 0.38
C ALA A 91 -1.34 -13.82 0.83
N GLY A 92 -1.31 -14.09 2.14
CA GLY A 92 -0.88 -15.38 2.67
C GLY A 92 -1.86 -16.54 2.42
N GLU A 93 -3.11 -16.25 2.09
CA GLU A 93 -4.15 -17.24 1.80
C GLU A 93 -4.25 -17.57 0.29
N LEU A 94 -3.73 -16.71 -0.59
CA LEU A 94 -3.87 -16.83 -2.05
C LEU A 94 -3.33 -18.12 -2.65
N GLU A 95 -2.27 -18.71 -2.07
CA GLU A 95 -1.74 -19.99 -2.55
C GLU A 95 -2.75 -21.13 -2.39
N THR A 96 -3.59 -21.06 -1.35
CA THR A 96 -4.61 -22.07 -1.05
C THR A 96 -6.01 -21.70 -1.51
N ASP A 97 -6.28 -20.40 -1.73
CA ASP A 97 -7.57 -19.87 -2.13
C ASP A 97 -7.40 -18.78 -3.20
N SER A 98 -7.33 -19.21 -4.46
CA SER A 98 -7.22 -18.29 -5.60
C SER A 98 -8.45 -17.42 -5.83
N ASP A 99 -9.60 -17.75 -5.24
CA ASP A 99 -10.83 -16.95 -5.38
C ASP A 99 -10.71 -15.61 -4.63
N LEU A 100 -9.72 -15.47 -3.75
CA LEU A 100 -9.36 -14.20 -3.11
C LEU A 100 -8.64 -13.24 -4.04
N LEU A 101 -8.12 -13.67 -5.19
CA LEU A 101 -7.25 -12.86 -6.05
C LEU A 101 -7.93 -11.57 -6.52
N GLU A 102 -9.20 -11.64 -6.94
CA GLU A 102 -9.94 -10.44 -7.34
C GLU A 102 -10.14 -9.49 -6.16
N LYS A 103 -10.53 -10.02 -5.00
CA LYS A 103 -10.78 -9.21 -3.79
C LYS A 103 -9.51 -8.54 -3.28
N PHE A 104 -8.39 -9.26 -3.28
CA PHE A 104 -7.07 -8.72 -2.96
C PHE A 104 -6.72 -7.55 -3.89
N GLY A 105 -6.87 -7.75 -5.21
CA GLY A 105 -6.61 -6.69 -6.19
C GLY A 105 -7.53 -5.48 -6.03
N GLN A 106 -8.82 -5.70 -5.75
CA GLN A 106 -9.77 -4.61 -5.50
C GLN A 106 -9.38 -3.82 -4.24
N LEU A 107 -9.07 -4.50 -3.14
CA LEU A 107 -8.67 -3.88 -1.88
C LEU A 107 -7.39 -3.06 -2.06
N LEU A 108 -6.34 -3.65 -2.66
CA LEU A 108 -5.07 -2.97 -2.90
C LEU A 108 -5.27 -1.70 -3.76
N LYS A 109 -6.13 -1.78 -4.79
CA LYS A 109 -6.43 -0.63 -5.65
C LYS A 109 -7.18 0.47 -4.92
N SER A 110 -8.22 0.13 -4.15
CA SER A 110 -9.00 1.12 -3.42
C SER A 110 -8.17 1.77 -2.31
N HIS A 111 -7.34 0.98 -1.64
CA HIS A 111 -6.45 1.40 -0.57
C HIS A 111 -5.44 2.44 -1.05
N SER A 112 -4.56 2.08 -2.01
CA SER A 112 -3.54 3.02 -2.52
C SER A 112 -4.15 4.29 -3.15
N ARG A 113 -5.35 4.19 -3.75
CA ARG A 113 -6.05 5.37 -4.25
C ARG A 113 -6.54 6.27 -3.13
N THR A 114 -7.08 5.68 -2.06
CA THR A 114 -7.56 6.43 -0.89
C THR A 114 -6.40 7.18 -0.25
N GLU A 115 -5.23 6.56 -0.14
CA GLU A 115 -4.05 7.26 0.38
C GLU A 115 -3.62 8.41 -0.54
N ASP A 116 -3.51 8.16 -1.85
CA ASP A 116 -3.13 9.19 -2.82
C ASP A 116 -4.10 10.38 -2.83
N THR A 117 -5.41 10.16 -2.65
CA THR A 117 -6.43 11.21 -2.79
C THR A 117 -6.88 11.83 -1.48
N GLU A 118 -6.86 11.07 -0.38
CA GLU A 118 -7.40 11.50 0.92
C GLU A 118 -6.31 11.72 1.98
N ILE A 119 -5.22 10.95 1.98
CA ILE A 119 -4.14 11.07 2.98
C ILE A 119 -3.05 12.01 2.50
N PHE A 120 -2.50 11.77 1.30
CA PHE A 120 -1.35 12.51 0.79
C PHE A 120 -1.59 14.02 0.68
N PRO A 121 -2.79 14.53 0.36
CA PRO A 121 -3.04 15.97 0.41
C PRO A 121 -3.02 16.56 1.83
N LYS A 122 -3.23 15.73 2.86
CA LYS A 122 -3.31 16.16 4.27
C LYS A 122 -1.94 16.30 4.92
N ILE A 123 -0.86 15.89 4.26
CA ILE A 123 0.50 16.10 4.77
C ILE A 123 0.81 17.58 5.03
N GLU A 124 0.11 18.52 4.39
CA GLU A 124 0.28 19.96 4.63
C GLU A 124 -0.16 20.39 6.04
N LEU A 125 -0.93 19.55 6.76
CA LEU A 125 -1.24 19.75 8.17
C LEU A 125 -0.02 19.45 9.07
N LEU A 126 0.96 18.71 8.57
CA LEU A 126 2.11 18.27 9.35
C LEU A 126 3.21 19.33 9.42
N SER A 127 3.89 19.36 10.56
CA SER A 127 5.06 20.22 10.76
C SER A 127 6.23 19.82 9.83
N ALA A 128 7.16 20.76 9.62
CA ALA A 128 8.36 20.49 8.83
C ALA A 128 9.21 19.31 9.39
N THR A 129 9.21 19.12 10.71
CA THR A 129 9.90 17.99 11.36
C THR A 129 9.24 16.67 11.00
N GLN A 130 7.91 16.58 11.15
CA GLN A 130 7.13 15.39 10.81
C GLN A 130 7.28 15.01 9.32
N ARG A 131 7.18 16.00 8.41
CA ARG A 131 7.40 15.75 6.97
C ARG A 131 8.80 15.27 6.63
N ARG A 132 9.80 15.72 7.40
CA ARG A 132 11.18 15.21 7.28
C ARG A 132 11.30 13.77 7.74
N GLU A 133 10.55 13.34 8.75
CA GLU A 133 10.54 11.96 9.22
C GLU A 133 9.97 11.00 8.17
N ILE A 134 8.90 11.39 7.46
CA ILE A 134 8.37 10.64 6.30
C ILE A 134 9.46 10.41 5.25
N LEU A 135 10.18 11.48 4.89
CA LEU A 135 11.28 11.41 3.92
C LEU A 135 12.41 10.48 4.39
N LEU A 136 12.79 10.56 5.68
CA LEU A 136 13.85 9.73 6.24
C LEU A 136 13.46 8.25 6.34
N SER A 137 12.19 7.96 6.65
CA SER A 137 11.69 6.58 6.70
C SER A 137 11.66 5.97 5.30
N SER A 138 10.99 6.63 4.35
CA SER A 138 10.86 6.14 2.97
C SER A 138 12.17 6.06 2.19
N ALA A 139 13.19 6.86 2.55
CA ALA A 139 14.51 6.78 1.93
C ALA A 139 15.18 5.39 2.06
N LYS A 140 14.77 4.58 3.04
CA LYS A 140 15.25 3.20 3.23
C LYS A 140 14.77 2.28 2.10
N HIS A 141 13.56 2.50 1.58
CA HIS A 141 12.97 1.66 0.55
C HIS A 141 13.72 1.79 -0.79
N ALA A 142 14.19 3.00 -1.11
CA ALA A 142 14.86 3.30 -2.38
C ALA A 142 16.21 2.59 -2.57
N ALA A 143 16.82 2.10 -1.49
CA ALA A 143 18.01 1.25 -1.56
C ALA A 143 17.69 -0.15 -2.12
N VAL A 144 16.45 -0.62 -1.94
CA VAL A 144 15.97 -1.95 -2.35
C VAL A 144 15.54 -1.96 -3.83
N ILE A 145 15.01 -0.84 -4.37
CA ILE A 145 14.57 -0.73 -5.77
C ILE A 145 15.75 -0.80 -6.79
N LYS A 146 17.00 -0.74 -6.32
CA LYS A 146 18.22 -0.80 -7.16
C LYS A 146 19.03 -2.11 -7.05
N ALA A 147 18.58 -3.07 -6.26
CA ALA A 147 19.23 -4.39 -6.14
C ALA A 147 18.54 -5.41 -7.05
#